data_AF-A0A7J4SUV5-F1
#
_entry.id   AF-A0A7J4SUV5-F1
#
_cell.length_a   1.000
_cell.length_b   1.000
_cell.length_c   1.000
_cell.angle_alpha   90.00
_cell.angle_beta   90.00
_cell.angle_gamma   90.00
#
_symmetry.space_group_name_H-M   'P 1'
#
loop_
_entity.id
_entity.type
_entity.pdbx_description
1 polymer ?
#
loop_
_entity_poly.entity_id
_entity_poly.type
_entity_poly.pdbx_seq_one_letter_code
_entity_poly.pdbx_strand_id
1 'polypeptide(L)'
;MKTTIELVGYPEIVLERAVEVGIARSKTDAVRLGVLALNQQYHLLEGSAEDELVIRKMRKMEEENRKAGKKPETMAQVLAKYPDLKLEK
;
A
#
# COMPACT_ATOMS: atom_id res chain seq x y z
N MET A 1 -0.98 -7.70 -5.74
CA MET A 1 -0.83 -7.96 -7.19
C MET A 1 0.36 -8.89 -7.37
N LYS A 2 0.22 -9.96 -8.16
CA LYS A 2 1.34 -10.82 -8.56
C LYS A 2 1.56 -10.56 -10.05
N THR A 3 2.74 -10.08 -10.41
CA THR A 3 3.11 -9.77 -11.80
C THR A 3 4.34 -10.57 -12.15
N THR A 4 4.30 -11.25 -13.30
CA THR A 4 5.47 -11.90 -13.88
C THR A 4 6.09 -10.92 -14.87
N ILE A 5 7.39 -10.68 -14.72
CA ILE A 5 8.17 -9.84 -15.64
C ILE A 5 9.35 -10.66 -16.14
N GLU A 6 9.66 -10.50 -17.43
CA GLU A 6 10.86 -11.07 -18.05
C GLU A 6 11.87 -9.94 -18.21
N LEU A 7 13.09 -10.16 -17.69
CA LEU A 7 14.18 -9.20 -17.74
C LEU A 7 15.37 -9.90 -18.36
N VAL A 8 15.87 -9.34 -19.47
CA VAL A 8 17.00 -9.88 -20.23
C VAL A 8 18.07 -8.82 -20.41
N GLY A 9 19.33 -9.26 -20.43
CA GLY A 9 20.48 -8.38 -20.66
C GLY A 9 20.91 -7.61 -19.40
N TYR A 10 21.20 -6.32 -19.54
CA TYR A 10 21.80 -5.52 -18.45
C TYR A 10 21.01 -5.54 -17.13
N PRO A 11 19.67 -5.41 -17.11
CA PRO A 11 18.89 -5.50 -15.86
C PRO A 11 19.05 -6.84 -15.14
N GLU A 12 19.16 -7.94 -15.88
CA GLU A 12 19.39 -9.27 -15.29
C GLU A 12 20.73 -9.33 -14.57
N ILE A 13 21.80 -8.84 -15.22
CA ILE A 13 23.15 -8.78 -14.66
C ILE A 13 23.17 -7.94 -13.37
N VAL A 14 22.48 -6.80 -13.37
CA VAL A 14 22.39 -5.93 -12.18
C VAL A 14 21.69 -6.65 -11.03
N LEU A 15 20.58 -7.36 -11.30
CA LEU A 15 19.85 -8.10 -10.28
C LEU A 15 20.66 -9.28 -9.73
N GLU A 16 21.40 -9.99 -10.58
CA GLU A 16 22.33 -11.04 -10.16
C GLU A 16 23.40 -10.48 -9.25
N ARG A 17 24.05 -9.40 -9.68
CA ARG A 17 25.12 -8.78 -8.91
C ARG A 17 24.64 -8.27 -7.55
N ALA A 18 23.45 -7.68 -7.49
CA ALA A 18 22.84 -7.22 -6.24
C ALA A 18 22.64 -8.34 -5.22
N VAL A 19 22.36 -9.57 -5.68
CA VAL A 19 22.26 -10.75 -4.80
C VAL A 19 23.65 -11.25 -4.40
N GLU A 20 24.58 -11.38 -5.35
CA GLU A 20 25.94 -11.87 -5.10
C GLU A 20 26.69 -11.07 -4.05
N VAL A 21 26.54 -9.74 -4.06
CA VAL A 21 27.23 -8.84 -3.12
C VAL A 21 26.46 -8.64 -1.81
N GLY A 22 25.31 -9.31 -1.65
CA GLY A 22 24.53 -9.29 -0.41
C GLY A 22 23.67 -8.04 -0.19
N ILE A 23 23.48 -7.19 -1.21
CA ILE A 23 22.55 -6.04 -1.13
C ILE A 23 21.10 -6.55 -1.04
N ALA A 24 20.79 -7.65 -1.72
CA ALA A 24 19.47 -8.25 -1.75
C ALA A 24 19.53 -9.75 -1.45
N ARG A 25 18.49 -10.31 -0.82
CA ARG A 25 18.43 -11.76 -0.53
C ARG A 25 18.05 -12.62 -1.73
N SER A 26 17.40 -12.02 -2.74
CA SER A 26 16.95 -12.70 -3.97
C SER A 26 16.72 -11.68 -5.09
N LYS A 27 16.62 -12.14 -6.35
CA LYS A 27 16.31 -11.27 -7.50
C LYS A 27 15.00 -10.49 -7.29
N THR A 28 13.98 -11.11 -6.67
CA THR A 28 12.73 -10.42 -6.34
C THR A 28 12.91 -9.32 -5.30
N ASP A 29 13.75 -9.55 -4.30
CA ASP A 29 14.07 -8.55 -3.28
C ASP A 29 14.83 -7.37 -3.91
N ALA A 30 15.78 -7.67 -4.81
CA ALA A 30 16.52 -6.66 -5.58
C ALA A 30 15.61 -5.79 -6.45
N VAL A 31 14.60 -6.38 -7.11
CA VAL A 31 13.60 -5.61 -7.86
C VAL A 31 12.82 -4.66 -6.94
N ARG A 32 12.42 -5.11 -5.74
CA ARG A 32 11.72 -4.26 -4.76
C ARG A 32 12.59 -3.08 -4.31
N LEU A 33 13.86 -3.35 -4.00
CA LEU A 33 14.81 -2.31 -3.64
C LEU A 33 15.00 -1.31 -4.79
N GLY A 34 15.08 -1.79 -6.04
CA GLY A 34 15.13 -0.94 -7.22
C GLY A 34 13.92 0.00 -7.35
N VAL A 35 12.71 -0.51 -7.12
CA VAL A 35 11.48 0.32 -7.11
C VAL A 35 11.53 1.39 -6.03
N LEU A 36 12.03 1.06 -4.83
CA LEU A 36 12.20 2.02 -3.75
C LEU A 36 13.24 3.09 -4.10
N ALA A 37 14.36 2.69 -4.71
CA ALA A 37 15.39 3.62 -5.17
C ALA A 37 14.85 4.58 -6.25
N LEU A 38 14.01 4.10 -7.16
CA LEU A 38 13.34 4.95 -8.14
C LEU A 38 12.45 5.99 -7.47
N ASN A 39 11.67 5.61 -6.46
CA ASN A 39 10.86 6.56 -5.72
C ASN A 39 11.72 7.58 -4.95
N GLN A 40 12.84 7.15 -4.37
CA GLN A 40 13.77 8.04 -3.68
C GLN A 40 14.42 9.06 -4.63
N GLN A 41 14.72 8.66 -5.87
CA GLN A 41 15.38 9.52 -6.85
C GLN A 41 14.41 10.47 -7.57
N TYR A 42 13.20 10.00 -7.87
CA TYR A 42 12.24 10.73 -8.70
C TYR A 42 11.03 11.25 -7.93
N HIS A 43 10.97 11.01 -6.61
CA HIS A 43 9.89 11.47 -5.73
C HIS A 43 8.49 11.12 -6.24
N LEU A 44 8.36 9.92 -6.83
CA LEU A 44 7.15 9.48 -7.56
C LEU A 44 5.88 9.49 -6.71
N LEU A 45 6.02 9.45 -5.38
CA LEU A 45 4.93 9.42 -4.41
C LEU A 45 4.95 10.61 -3.43
N GLU A 46 5.77 11.65 -3.67
CA GLU A 46 5.78 12.82 -2.77
C GLU A 46 4.42 13.52 -2.73
N GLY A 47 3.99 13.85 -1.51
CA GLY A 47 2.75 14.59 -1.25
C GLY A 47 1.46 13.77 -1.31
N SER A 48 1.49 12.48 -1.68
CA SER A 48 0.26 11.67 -1.84
C SER A 48 0.37 10.21 -1.42
N ALA A 49 1.56 9.69 -1.06
CA ALA A 49 1.74 8.28 -0.73
C ALA A 49 0.83 7.78 0.41
N GLU A 50 0.81 8.51 1.52
CA GLU A 50 0.03 8.14 2.70
C GLU A 50 -1.46 8.29 2.44
N ASP A 51 -1.86 9.41 1.83
CA ASP A 51 -3.24 9.68 1.45
C ASP A 51 -3.77 8.62 0.46
N GLU A 52 -2.97 8.21 -0.53
CA GLU A 52 -3.37 7.20 -1.50
C GLU A 52 -3.51 5.82 -0.83
N LEU A 53 -2.63 5.47 0.11
CA LEU A 53 -2.76 4.24 0.89
C LEU A 53 -4.01 4.26 1.78
N VAL A 54 -4.30 5.40 2.42
CA VAL A 54 -5.51 5.60 3.23
C VAL A 54 -6.76 5.49 2.35
N ILE A 55 -6.79 6.17 1.21
CA ILE A 55 -7.91 6.11 0.26
C ILE A 55 -8.14 4.68 -0.23
N ARG A 56 -7.08 3.94 -0.59
CA ARG A 56 -7.20 2.53 -1.00
C ARG A 56 -7.77 1.66 0.12
N LYS A 57 -7.35 1.89 1.36
CA LYS A 57 -7.88 1.17 2.53
C LYS A 57 -9.36 1.51 2.78
N MET A 58 -9.72 2.79 2.75
CA MET A 58 -11.10 3.25 2.92
C MET A 58 -12.02 2.63 1.86
N ARG A 59 -11.63 2.69 0.58
CA ARG A 59 -12.39 2.08 -0.52
C ARG A 59 -12.57 0.57 -0.33
N LYS A 60 -11.52 -0.14 0.11
CA LYS A 60 -11.60 -1.58 0.38
C LYS A 60 -12.58 -1.87 1.52
N MET A 61 -12.51 -1.11 2.62
CA MET A 61 -13.44 -1.25 3.75
C MET A 61 -14.89 -0.95 3.35
N GLU A 62 -15.12 0.09 2.55
CA GLU A 62 -16.45 0.39 2.00
C GLU A 62 -16.99 -0.78 1.16
N GLU A 63 -16.14 -1.36 0.31
CA GLU A 63 -16.53 -2.49 -0.52
C GLU A 63 -16.84 -3.75 0.31
N GLU A 64 -16.05 -4.02 1.35
CA GLU A 64 -16.29 -5.11 2.31
C GLU A 64 -17.59 -4.89 3.10
N ASN A 65 -17.84 -3.69 3.60
CA ASN A 65 -19.08 -3.33 4.30
C ASN A 65 -20.29 -3.47 3.38
N ARG A 66 -20.18 -3.00 2.13
CA ARG A 66 -21.24 -3.16 1.12
C ARG A 66 -21.54 -4.64 0.84
N LYS A 67 -20.52 -5.48 0.66
CA LYS A 67 -20.69 -6.93 0.48
C LYS A 67 -21.32 -7.60 1.69
N ALA A 68 -20.99 -7.13 2.90
CA ALA A 68 -21.57 -7.61 4.15
C ALA A 68 -22.96 -7.01 4.47
N GLY A 69 -23.53 -6.16 3.61
CA GLY A 69 -24.79 -5.48 3.85
C GLY A 69 -24.76 -4.44 4.98
N LYS A 70 -23.58 -4.09 5.48
CA LYS A 70 -23.39 -3.08 6.53
C LYS A 70 -23.52 -1.70 5.92
N LYS A 71 -24.52 -0.94 6.38
CA LYS A 71 -24.69 0.46 6.00
C LYS A 71 -23.87 1.34 6.95
N PRO A 72 -23.18 2.38 6.45
CA PRO A 72 -22.58 3.38 7.31
C PRO A 72 -23.67 4.02 8.18
N GLU A 73 -23.45 4.05 9.49
CA GLU A 73 -24.33 4.70 10.46
C GLU A 73 -23.93 6.19 10.55
N THR A 74 -24.91 7.09 10.63
CA THR A 74 -24.63 8.51 10.89
C THR A 74 -24.24 8.71 12.36
N MET A 75 -23.54 9.80 12.68
CA MET A 75 -23.19 10.09 14.09
C MET A 75 -24.42 10.13 15.00
N ALA A 76 -25.55 10.65 14.51
CA ALA A 76 -26.80 10.65 15.26
C ALA A 76 -27.31 9.22 15.58
N GLN A 77 -27.15 8.28 14.63
CA GLN A 77 -27.53 6.88 14.83
C GLN A 77 -26.60 6.17 15.83
N VAL A 78 -25.29 6.47 15.78
CA VAL A 78 -24.31 5.88 16.71
C VAL A 78 -24.54 6.39 18.14
N LEU A 79 -24.77 7.69 18.33
CA LEU A 79 -25.03 8.28 19.64
C LEU A 79 -26.35 7.81 20.26
N ALA A 80 -27.38 7.55 19.43
CA ALA A 80 -28.63 6.97 19.90
C ALA A 80 -28.48 5.51 20.38
N LYS A 81 -27.54 4.77 19.77
CA LYS A 81 -27.26 3.36 20.06
C LYS A 81 -26.29 3.17 21.23
N TYR A 82 -25.43 4.16 21.47
CA TYR A 82 -24.43 4.16 22.54
C TYR A 82 -24.44 5.52 23.28
N PRO A 83 -25.37 5.72 24.22
CA PRO A 83 -25.54 7.01 24.91
C PRO A 83 -24.37 7.40 25.83
N ASP A 84 -23.50 6.45 26.21
CA ASP A 84 -22.34 6.69 27.06
C ASP A 84 -21.13 7.29 26.31
N LEU A 85 -21.17 7.33 24.98
CA LEU A 85 -20.14 7.96 24.15
C LEU A 85 -20.24 9.48 24.25
N LYS A 86 -19.42 10.08 25.13
CA LYS A 86 -19.26 11.54 25.22
C LYS A 86 -18.32 12.02 24.11
N LEU A 87 -18.82 12.92 23.26
CA LEU A 87 -18.00 13.68 22.33
C LEU A 87 -17.17 14.69 23.12
N GLU A 88 -15.86 14.45 23.23
CA GLU A 88 -14.94 15.51 23.64
C GLU A 88 -14.81 16.53 22.49
N LYS A 89 -14.97 17.80 22.84
CA LYS A 89 -14.91 18.94 21.91
C LYS A 89 -13.48 19.31 21.57
#